data_AF-A0A9Q0IGD4-F1
#
_entry.id   AF-A0A9Q0IGD4-F1
#
_cell.length_a   1.000
_cell.length_b   1.000
_cell.length_c   1.000
_cell.angle_alpha   90.00
_cell.angle_beta   90.00
_cell.angle_gamma   90.00
#
_symmetry.space_group_name_H-M   'P 1'
#
loop_
_entity.id
_entity.type
_entity.pdbx_description
1 polymer ?
#
loop_
_entity_poly.entity_id
_entity_poly.type
_entity_poly.pdbx_seq_one_letter_code
_entity_poly.pdbx_strand_id
1 'polypeptide(L)'
;TLNVVESRTLNVVESRTLNVVESKTLNVVESKTLNVVESKTLNVVEPKTLNVVESKTLKVVESRTLNVVESRTLNVVESKTLNVVESRTLNVVESRTLNVVESKTLNVVESKTLNVEESKTFKVVESKTLNVVESKTLNVVESKTLNVVESRTLNVVESKTLNVVESRTLNVVESKTLNVVESKTLNVVESRTLNVVESRTLNVVESKTLNVVESKTLNVVESRTLNVEESKTLKVVESKTLKVVESRTLNVVESRTLNVVESKTLNVVESRTLNVVESRTLNVVECKMLHELIHSGVQTEEHKT
;
A
#
# COMPACT_ATOMS: atom_id res chain seq x y z
N THR A 1 -2.16 0.53 47.39
CA THR A 1 -0.93 0.58 46.58
C THR A 1 -0.03 -0.53 47.04
N LEU A 2 0.42 -1.37 46.11
CA LEU A 2 1.43 -2.40 46.36
C LEU A 2 2.71 -1.97 45.65
N ASN A 3 3.81 -1.88 46.38
CA ASN A 3 5.06 -1.34 45.84
C ASN A 3 5.84 -2.40 45.06
N VAL A 4 6.02 -3.58 45.64
CA VAL A 4 6.72 -4.69 45.01
C VAL A 4 5.96 -5.96 45.33
N VAL A 5 5.65 -6.76 44.30
CA VAL A 5 5.07 -8.09 44.45
C VAL A 5 5.95 -9.06 43.68
N GLU A 6 6.60 -9.97 44.40
CA GLU A 6 7.44 -11.01 43.82
C GLU A 6 6.86 -12.37 44.18
N SER A 7 6.66 -13.24 43.19
CA SER A 7 6.18 -14.60 43.42
C SER A 7 6.53 -15.52 42.25
N ARG A 8 6.52 -16.84 42.47
CA ARG A 8 6.60 -17.78 41.34
C ARG A 8 5.33 -17.76 40.49
N THR A 9 4.18 -17.66 41.14
CA THR A 9 2.85 -17.69 40.51
C THR A 9 1.92 -16.75 41.26
N LEU A 10 1.24 -15.87 40.52
CA LEU A 10 0.16 -15.03 41.03
C LEU A 10 -1.10 -15.38 40.26
N ASN A 11 -2.11 -15.87 40.97
CA ASN A 11 -3.37 -16.25 40.33
C ASN A 11 -4.25 -15.03 40.08
N VAL A 12 -4.52 -14.25 41.12
CA VAL A 12 -5.32 -13.03 41.03
C VAL A 12 -4.61 -11.96 41.83
N VAL A 13 -4.38 -10.81 41.20
CA VAL A 13 -3.88 -9.62 41.87
C VAL A 13 -4.82 -8.48 41.56
N GLU A 14 -5.42 -7.93 42.61
CA GLU A 14 -6.29 -6.76 42.51
C GLU A 14 -5.68 -5.64 43.35
N SER A 15 -5.46 -4.48 42.74
CA SER A 15 -5.00 -3.31 43.49
C SER A 15 -5.32 -2.02 42.76
N ARG A 16 -5.49 -0.92 43.48
CA ARG A 16 -5.56 0.40 42.84
C ARG A 16 -4.30 0.71 42.04
N THR A 17 -3.12 0.44 42.61
CA THR A 17 -1.83 0.76 42.01
C THR A 17 -0.82 -0.33 42.36
N LEU A 18 -0.20 -0.89 41.34
CA LEU A 18 0.91 -1.84 41.41
C LEU A 18 2.13 -1.19 40.76
N ASN A 19 3.19 -0.98 41.55
CA ASN A 19 4.40 -0.35 41.02
C ASN A 19 5.28 -1.38 40.29
N VAL A 20 5.70 -2.44 40.97
CA VAL A 20 6.53 -3.49 40.39
C VAL A 20 5.92 -4.86 40.68
N VAL A 21 5.73 -5.66 39.64
CA VAL A 21 5.32 -7.06 39.75
C VAL A 21 6.28 -7.95 38.98
N GLU A 22 6.90 -8.89 39.67
CA GLU A 22 7.77 -9.89 39.09
C GLU A 22 7.21 -11.29 39.39
N SER A 23 6.92 -12.07 38.36
CA SER A 23 6.53 -13.47 38.55
C SER A 23 6.72 -14.33 37.31
N LYS A 24 6.95 -15.63 37.47
CA LYS A 24 7.03 -16.53 36.31
C LYS A 24 5.68 -16.59 35.58
N THR A 25 4.58 -16.62 36.34
CA THR A 25 3.22 -16.68 35.79
C THR A 25 2.30 -15.72 36.53
N LEU A 26 1.68 -14.79 35.81
CA LEU A 26 0.54 -14.02 36.31
C LEU A 26 -0.70 -14.41 35.50
N ASN A 27 -1.74 -14.88 36.19
CA ASN A 27 -2.97 -15.28 35.53
C ASN A 27 -3.90 -14.08 35.30
N VAL A 28 -4.33 -13.40 36.36
CA VAL A 28 -5.24 -12.25 36.27
C VAL A 28 -4.68 -11.09 37.08
N VAL A 29 -4.55 -9.92 36.44
CA VAL A 29 -4.19 -8.67 37.10
C VAL A 29 -5.20 -7.58 36.76
N GLU A 30 -5.85 -7.05 37.79
CA GLU A 30 -6.76 -5.93 37.67
C GLU A 30 -6.24 -4.73 38.48
N SER A 31 -6.13 -3.57 37.84
CA SER A 31 -5.69 -2.37 38.56
C SER A 31 -6.11 -1.06 37.89
N LYS A 32 -5.98 0.08 38.57
CA LYS A 32 -6.04 1.37 37.86
C LYS A 32 -4.73 1.67 37.17
N THR A 33 -3.61 1.40 37.84
CA THR A 33 -2.28 1.68 37.31
C THR A 33 -1.35 0.52 37.62
N LEU A 34 -0.70 0.02 36.57
CA LEU A 34 0.33 -1.01 36.63
C LEU A 34 1.57 -0.44 35.96
N ASN A 35 2.61 -0.16 36.76
CA ASN A 35 3.78 0.55 36.24
C ASN A 35 4.75 -0.40 35.54
N VAL A 36 5.26 -1.42 36.23
CA VAL A 36 6.24 -2.37 35.67
C VAL A 36 5.80 -3.79 35.96
N VAL A 37 5.77 -4.62 34.91
CA VAL A 37 5.53 -6.05 35.01
C VAL A 37 6.61 -6.80 34.26
N GLU A 38 7.25 -7.74 34.94
CA GLU A 38 8.14 -8.71 34.33
C GLU A 38 7.60 -10.12 34.56
N SER A 39 7.44 -10.88 33.47
CA SER A 39 7.00 -12.28 33.60
C SER A 39 7.45 -13.21 32.49
N LYS A 40 7.36 -14.53 32.70
CA LYS A 40 7.41 -15.45 31.56
C LYS A 40 6.06 -15.49 30.85
N THR A 41 4.98 -15.57 31.61
CA THR A 41 3.62 -15.65 31.07
C THR A 41 2.69 -14.70 31.83
N LEU A 42 2.06 -13.78 31.09
CA LEU A 42 0.91 -12.99 31.50
C LEU A 42 -0.32 -13.48 30.73
N ASN A 43 -1.35 -13.94 31.43
CA ASN A 43 -2.58 -14.38 30.76
C ASN A 43 -3.55 -13.21 30.51
N VAL A 44 -4.07 -12.58 31.56
CA VAL A 44 -5.07 -11.51 31.44
C VAL A 44 -4.65 -10.32 32.31
N VAL A 45 -4.53 -9.15 31.68
CA VAL A 45 -4.13 -7.91 32.34
C VAL A 45 -5.03 -6.77 31.92
N GLU A 46 -5.76 -6.20 32.87
CA GLU A 46 -6.82 -5.21 32.64
C GLU A 46 -6.62 -3.91 33.44
N PRO A 47 -5.49 -3.18 33.27
CA PRO A 47 -5.28 -1.91 33.94
C PRO A 47 -5.97 -0.76 33.20
N LYS A 48 -6.27 0.37 33.87
CA LYS A 48 -6.55 1.60 33.10
C LYS A 48 -5.29 2.12 32.40
N THR A 49 -4.15 2.06 33.07
CA THR A 49 -2.85 2.48 32.53
C THR A 49 -1.80 1.42 32.81
N LEU A 50 -1.12 0.99 31.75
CA LEU A 50 0.00 0.06 31.78
C LEU A 50 1.24 0.74 31.22
N ASN A 51 2.26 0.96 32.05
CA ASN A 51 3.44 1.67 31.57
C ASN A 51 4.42 0.74 30.86
N VAL A 52 4.92 -0.30 31.52
CA VAL A 52 5.92 -1.20 30.96
C VAL A 52 5.54 -2.65 31.26
N VAL A 53 5.51 -3.48 30.22
CA VAL A 53 5.41 -4.93 30.34
C VAL A 53 6.50 -5.58 29.53
N GLU A 54 7.24 -6.46 30.18
CA GLU A 54 8.14 -7.40 29.53
C GLU A 54 7.64 -8.83 29.78
N SER A 55 7.42 -9.60 28.72
CA SER A 55 7.09 -11.02 28.88
C SER A 55 7.48 -11.92 27.73
N LYS A 56 7.63 -13.23 27.97
CA LYS A 56 7.75 -14.16 26.84
C LYS A 56 6.41 -14.33 26.12
N THR A 57 5.33 -14.47 26.89
CA THR A 57 3.98 -14.65 26.35
C THR A 57 3.01 -13.74 27.09
N LEU A 58 2.34 -12.88 26.33
CA LEU A 58 1.27 -12.03 26.77
C LEU A 58 0.00 -12.40 25.99
N LYS A 59 -1.00 -12.96 26.66
CA LYS A 59 -2.19 -13.46 25.97
C LYS A 59 -3.21 -12.35 25.72
N VAL A 60 -3.69 -11.69 26.77
CA VAL A 60 -4.73 -10.67 26.65
C VAL A 60 -4.35 -9.47 27.48
N VAL A 61 -4.33 -8.30 26.84
CA VAL A 61 -4.25 -7.01 27.52
C VAL A 61 -5.36 -6.11 27.04
N GLU A 62 -6.14 -5.61 27.99
CA GLU A 62 -7.11 -4.55 27.75
C GLU A 62 -6.70 -3.36 28.60
N SER A 63 -6.49 -2.18 28.00
CA SER A 63 -6.27 -0.99 28.80
C SER A 63 -6.67 0.29 28.09
N ARG A 64 -6.86 1.38 28.83
CA ARG A 64 -7.04 2.69 28.18
C ARG A 64 -5.72 3.15 27.54
N THR A 65 -4.59 2.91 28.20
CA THR A 65 -3.27 3.38 27.75
C THR A 65 -2.22 2.32 28.05
N LEU A 66 -1.59 1.80 27.01
CA LEU A 66 -0.37 1.00 27.09
C LEU A 66 0.79 1.82 26.53
N ASN A 67 1.85 2.01 27.32
CA ASN A 67 3.02 2.75 26.85
C ASN A 67 4.02 1.85 26.15
N VAL A 68 4.58 0.85 26.83
CA VAL A 68 5.61 -0.04 26.28
C VAL A 68 5.25 -1.48 26.56
N VAL A 69 5.19 -2.28 25.49
CA VAL A 69 5.01 -3.73 25.57
C VAL A 69 6.12 -4.40 24.78
N GLU A 70 6.94 -5.18 25.47
CA GLU A 70 7.92 -6.06 24.85
C GLU A 70 7.49 -7.51 25.09
N SER A 71 7.34 -8.29 24.01
CA SER A 71 7.13 -9.72 24.17
C SER A 71 7.58 -10.60 23.03
N ARG A 72 7.87 -11.87 23.30
CA ARG A 72 8.06 -12.82 22.18
C ARG A 72 6.74 -13.12 21.46
N THR A 73 5.65 -13.25 22.20
CA THR A 73 4.33 -13.52 21.63
C THR A 73 3.27 -12.70 22.33
N LEU A 74 2.58 -11.87 21.55
CA LEU A 74 1.45 -11.06 21.98
C LEU A 74 0.21 -11.47 21.21
N ASN A 75 -0.78 -12.03 21.90
CA ASN A 75 -1.96 -12.58 21.21
C ASN A 75 -3.02 -11.50 20.94
N VAL A 76 -3.54 -10.86 21.99
CA VAL A 76 -4.62 -9.88 21.87
C VAL A 76 -4.28 -8.65 22.69
N VAL A 77 -4.30 -7.48 22.04
CA VAL A 77 -4.21 -6.18 22.69
C VAL A 77 -5.37 -5.32 22.25
N GLU A 78 -6.12 -4.82 23.22
CA GLU A 78 -7.14 -3.81 23.01
C GLU A 78 -6.79 -2.54 23.79
N SER A 79 -6.79 -1.38 23.11
CA SER A 79 -6.53 -0.12 23.79
C SER A 79 -7.10 1.13 23.14
N LYS A 80 -7.20 2.23 23.90
CA LYS A 80 -7.40 3.55 23.26
C LYS A 80 -6.10 4.13 22.71
N THR A 81 -4.99 3.88 23.39
CA THR A 81 -3.67 4.36 22.99
C THR A 81 -2.63 3.30 23.28
N LEU A 82 -1.89 2.91 22.26
CA LEU A 82 -0.77 1.99 22.32
C LEU A 82 0.45 2.70 21.72
N ASN A 83 1.45 3.00 22.56
CA ASN A 83 2.58 3.81 22.11
C ASN A 83 3.64 2.97 21.43
N VAL A 84 4.21 1.97 22.11
CA VAL A 84 5.29 1.14 21.58
C VAL A 84 4.99 -0.33 21.84
N VAL A 85 5.02 -1.13 20.77
CA VAL A 85 4.98 -2.58 20.84
C VAL A 85 6.17 -3.15 20.10
N GLU A 86 6.95 -3.97 20.78
CA GLU A 86 7.95 -4.81 20.14
C GLU A 86 7.56 -6.27 20.36
N SER A 87 7.42 -7.03 19.27
CA SER A 87 7.23 -8.47 19.43
C SER A 87 7.72 -9.35 18.30
N ARG A 88 8.10 -10.60 18.60
CA ARG A 88 8.35 -11.55 17.50
C ARG A 88 7.06 -11.91 16.76
N THR A 89 5.95 -12.07 17.46
CA THR A 89 4.65 -12.41 16.86
C THR A 89 3.56 -11.63 17.55
N LEU A 90 2.81 -10.87 16.75
CA LEU A 90 1.68 -10.07 17.14
C LEU A 90 0.44 -10.58 16.40
N ASN A 91 -0.54 -11.13 17.12
CA ASN A 91 -1.70 -11.73 16.46
C ASN A 91 -2.79 -10.71 16.17
N VAL A 92 -3.35 -10.07 17.20
CA VAL A 92 -4.45 -9.12 17.06
C VAL A 92 -4.16 -7.87 17.89
N VAL A 93 -4.22 -6.71 17.24
CA VAL A 93 -4.20 -5.41 17.90
C VAL A 93 -5.39 -4.60 17.44
N GLU A 94 -6.17 -4.13 18.41
CA GLU A 94 -7.17 -3.11 18.20
C GLU A 94 -6.78 -1.86 19.00
N SER A 95 -6.61 -0.73 18.31
CA SER A 95 -6.36 0.53 19.00
C SER A 95 -6.94 1.75 18.31
N ARG A 96 -7.46 2.70 19.08
CA ARG A 96 -7.77 4.01 18.48
C ARG A 96 -6.49 4.70 17.97
N THR A 97 -5.36 4.56 18.64
CA THR A 97 -4.11 5.21 18.24
C THR A 97 -2.94 4.30 18.53
N LEU A 98 -2.25 3.91 17.47
CA LEU A 98 -1.09 3.04 17.47
C LEU A 98 0.10 3.84 16.94
N ASN A 99 1.10 4.10 17.80
CA ASN A 99 2.22 4.96 17.40
C ASN A 99 3.33 4.17 16.71
N VAL A 100 3.95 3.20 17.40
CA VAL A 100 5.07 2.42 16.89
C VAL A 100 4.83 0.95 17.18
N VAL A 101 4.93 0.14 16.14
CA VAL A 101 4.94 -1.32 16.26
C VAL A 101 6.08 -1.89 15.43
N GLU A 102 6.84 -2.77 16.06
CA GLU A 102 7.86 -3.56 15.42
C GLU A 102 7.55 -5.04 15.63
N SER A 103 7.53 -5.82 14.54
CA SER A 103 7.40 -7.27 14.67
C SER A 103 8.06 -8.10 13.59
N LYS A 104 8.24 -9.41 13.83
CA LYS A 104 8.57 -10.33 12.71
C LYS A 104 7.32 -10.80 11.97
N THR A 105 6.19 -10.86 12.65
CA THR A 105 4.93 -11.29 12.06
C THR A 105 3.80 -10.58 12.77
N LEU A 106 3.01 -9.85 11.99
CA LEU A 106 1.79 -9.22 12.43
C LEU A 106 0.62 -9.79 11.62
N ASN A 107 -0.37 -10.35 12.31
CA ASN A 107 -1.51 -10.95 11.63
C ASN A 107 -2.62 -9.92 11.36
N VAL A 108 -3.18 -9.30 12.39
CA VAL A 108 -4.29 -8.35 12.25
C VAL A 108 -4.04 -7.10 13.10
N VAL A 109 -4.12 -5.94 12.46
CA VAL A 109 -4.18 -4.64 13.13
C VAL A 109 -5.39 -3.86 12.65
N GLU A 110 -6.18 -3.38 13.59
CA GLU A 110 -7.25 -2.42 13.35
C GLU A 110 -6.98 -1.14 14.14
N SER A 111 -7.02 0.02 13.48
CA SER A 111 -6.87 1.30 14.17
C SER A 111 -7.59 2.49 13.54
N LYS A 112 -7.76 3.59 14.28
CA LYS A 112 -8.11 4.87 13.64
C LYS A 112 -6.88 5.57 13.08
N THR A 113 -5.76 5.49 13.78
CA THR A 113 -4.50 6.09 13.36
C THR A 113 -3.37 5.15 13.71
N LEU A 114 -2.56 4.85 12.70
CA LEU A 114 -1.32 4.11 12.83
C LEU A 114 -0.19 4.98 12.24
N ASN A 115 0.83 5.26 13.05
CA ASN A 115 1.92 6.14 12.64
C ASN A 115 3.07 5.39 11.96
N VAL A 116 3.71 4.47 12.66
CA VAL A 116 4.87 3.73 12.15
C VAL A 116 4.71 2.26 12.46
N GLU A 117 4.90 1.43 11.45
CA GLU A 117 4.74 0.00 11.55
C GLU A 117 5.79 -0.70 10.68
N GLU A 118 6.62 -1.53 11.32
CA GLU A 118 7.67 -2.31 10.67
C GLU A 118 7.44 -3.80 10.94
N SER A 119 7.29 -4.60 9.88
CA SER A 119 7.27 -6.05 10.01
C SER A 119 7.78 -6.79 8.81
N LYS A 120 8.39 -7.95 9.04
CA LYS A 120 8.71 -8.85 7.91
C LYS A 120 7.45 -9.32 7.20
N THR A 121 6.34 -9.52 7.91
CA THR A 121 5.10 -10.02 7.31
C THR A 121 3.88 -9.45 7.99
N PHE A 122 3.05 -8.78 7.20
CA PHE A 122 1.71 -8.35 7.55
C PHE A 122 0.68 -9.17 6.79
N LYS A 123 -0.36 -9.65 7.48
CA LYS A 123 -1.52 -10.24 6.80
C LYS A 123 -2.61 -9.22 6.52
N VAL A 124 -3.10 -8.53 7.55
CA VAL A 124 -4.20 -7.56 7.41
C VAL A 124 -3.91 -6.32 8.25
N VAL A 125 -3.95 -5.16 7.62
CA VAL A 125 -3.87 -3.86 8.28
C VAL A 125 -5.05 -3.00 7.84
N GLU A 126 -5.90 -2.62 8.78
CA GLU A 126 -7.02 -1.71 8.57
C GLU A 126 -6.80 -0.43 9.38
N SER A 127 -6.84 0.74 8.72
CA SER A 127 -6.78 2.01 9.43
C SER A 127 -7.51 3.15 8.74
N LYS A 128 -8.02 4.15 9.47
CA LYS A 128 -8.45 5.39 8.80
C LYS A 128 -7.26 6.18 8.27
N THR A 129 -6.15 6.19 8.99
CA THR A 129 -4.94 6.92 8.60
C THR A 129 -3.72 6.08 8.94
N LEU A 130 -2.97 5.73 7.91
CA LEU A 130 -1.76 4.93 7.98
C LEU A 130 -0.60 5.75 7.41
N ASN A 131 0.35 6.13 8.25
CA ASN A 131 1.41 7.05 7.83
C ASN A 131 2.58 6.33 7.17
N VAL A 132 3.24 5.40 7.87
CA VAL A 132 4.41 4.68 7.34
C VAL A 132 4.25 3.18 7.61
N VAL A 133 4.39 2.38 6.55
CA VAL A 133 4.46 0.92 6.65
C VAL A 133 5.67 0.42 5.87
N GLU A 134 6.53 -0.34 6.54
CA GLU A 134 7.67 -1.01 5.93
C GLU A 134 7.57 -2.52 6.11
N SER A 135 7.71 -3.29 5.01
CA SER A 135 7.64 -4.75 5.10
C SER A 135 8.38 -5.54 4.02
N LYS A 136 8.62 -6.83 4.28
CA LYS A 136 8.97 -7.75 3.16
C LYS A 136 7.73 -8.24 2.42
N THR A 137 6.63 -8.45 3.14
CA THR A 137 5.39 -8.95 2.57
C THR A 137 4.21 -8.31 3.29
N LEU A 138 3.33 -7.68 2.51
CA LEU A 138 2.12 -7.04 2.99
C LEU A 138 0.96 -7.54 2.13
N ASN A 139 0.08 -8.32 2.74
CA ASN A 139 -0.97 -9.01 1.99
C ASN A 139 -2.17 -8.10 1.71
N VAL A 140 -2.78 -7.54 2.76
CA VAL A 140 -3.96 -6.68 2.61
C VAL A 140 -3.78 -5.42 3.44
N VAL A 141 -3.99 -4.27 2.79
CA VAL A 141 -4.08 -2.95 3.42
C VAL A 141 -5.36 -2.29 3.01
N GLU A 142 -6.16 -1.88 3.98
CA GLU A 142 -7.32 -1.02 3.76
C GLU A 142 -7.15 0.28 4.53
N SER A 143 -7.28 1.42 3.84
CA SER A 143 -7.16 2.72 4.49
C SER A 143 -7.93 3.86 3.84
N LYS A 144 -8.39 4.86 4.61
CA LYS A 144 -8.85 6.11 3.97
C LYS A 144 -7.68 6.92 3.41
N THR A 145 -6.59 7.02 4.18
CA THR A 145 -5.40 7.77 3.79
C THR A 145 -4.16 6.97 4.13
N LEU A 146 -3.39 6.64 3.10
CA LEU A 146 -2.16 5.89 3.18
C LEU A 146 -1.02 6.74 2.61
N ASN A 147 -0.07 7.12 3.46
CA ASN A 147 0.96 8.08 3.08
C ASN A 147 2.16 7.40 2.40
N VAL A 148 2.85 6.50 3.11
CA VAL A 148 4.04 5.82 2.58
C VAL A 148 3.94 4.32 2.84
N VAL A 149 4.13 3.54 1.77
CA VAL A 149 4.27 2.09 1.85
C VAL A 149 5.54 1.67 1.12
N GLU A 150 6.41 0.97 1.82
CA GLU A 150 7.55 0.28 1.24
C GLU A 150 7.40 -1.23 1.45
N SER A 151 7.42 -2.00 0.36
CA SER A 151 7.39 -3.45 0.47
C SER A 151 8.12 -4.20 -0.64
N ARG A 152 8.73 -5.33 -0.33
CA ARG A 152 9.17 -6.23 -1.41
C ARG A 152 7.98 -6.84 -2.17
N THR A 153 6.87 -7.14 -1.49
CA THR A 153 5.69 -7.74 -2.11
C THR A 153 4.43 -7.22 -1.44
N LEU A 154 3.61 -6.54 -2.23
CA LEU A 154 2.37 -5.94 -1.81
C LEU A 154 1.22 -6.51 -2.66
N ASN A 155 0.30 -7.24 -2.03
CA ASN A 155 -0.71 -8.00 -2.76
C ASN A 155 -1.95 -7.14 -3.06
N VAL A 156 -2.61 -6.61 -2.04
CA VAL A 156 -3.83 -5.81 -2.20
C VAL A 156 -3.75 -4.55 -1.37
N VAL A 157 -3.99 -3.41 -2.02
CA VAL A 157 -4.14 -2.11 -1.37
C VAL A 157 -5.44 -1.48 -1.82
N GLU A 158 -6.29 -1.14 -0.87
CA GLU A 158 -7.48 -0.33 -1.09
C GLU A 158 -7.36 0.98 -0.30
N SER A 159 -7.48 2.12 -0.98
CA SER A 159 -7.57 3.39 -0.25
C SER A 159 -8.31 4.53 -0.95
N LYS A 160 -8.76 5.55 -0.20
CA LYS A 160 -9.24 6.77 -0.88
C LYS A 160 -8.08 7.58 -1.43
N THR A 161 -7.02 7.75 -0.65
CA THR A 161 -5.83 8.50 -1.03
C THR A 161 -4.59 7.71 -0.69
N LEU A 162 -3.77 7.47 -1.70
CA LEU A 162 -2.48 6.80 -1.61
C LEU A 162 -1.40 7.72 -2.16
N ASN A 163 -0.46 8.13 -1.30
CA ASN A 163 0.54 9.12 -1.69
C ASN A 163 1.75 8.46 -2.36
N VAL A 164 2.47 7.59 -1.65
CA VAL A 164 3.69 6.96 -2.16
C VAL A 164 3.65 5.46 -1.90
N VAL A 165 3.88 4.69 -2.97
CA VAL A 165 4.10 3.24 -2.90
C VAL A 165 5.38 2.89 -3.63
N GLU A 166 6.29 2.23 -2.93
CA GLU A 166 7.46 1.60 -3.51
C GLU A 166 7.37 0.08 -3.29
N SER A 167 7.46 -0.69 -4.38
CA SER A 167 7.58 -2.14 -4.22
C SER A 167 8.31 -2.88 -5.33
N ARG A 168 8.88 -4.05 -5.02
CA ARG A 168 9.34 -4.93 -6.10
C ARG A 168 8.18 -5.53 -6.89
N THR A 169 7.10 -5.94 -6.21
CA THR A 169 5.92 -6.53 -6.85
C THR A 169 4.66 -6.00 -6.18
N LEU A 170 3.80 -5.40 -6.98
CA LEU A 170 2.52 -4.85 -6.59
C LEU A 170 1.42 -5.50 -7.43
N ASN A 171 0.52 -6.25 -6.79
CA ASN A 171 -0.47 -7.02 -7.53
C ASN A 171 -1.73 -6.19 -7.84
N VAL A 172 -2.42 -5.70 -6.82
CA VAL A 172 -3.68 -4.95 -7.00
C VAL A 172 -3.65 -3.67 -6.17
N VAL A 173 -3.93 -2.54 -6.81
CA VAL A 173 -4.16 -1.25 -6.17
C VAL A 173 -5.48 -0.68 -6.64
N GLU A 174 -6.35 -0.37 -5.69
CA GLU A 174 -7.56 0.41 -5.92
C GLU A 174 -7.48 1.71 -5.12
N SER A 175 -7.64 2.86 -5.80
CA SER A 175 -7.79 4.12 -5.06
C SER A 175 -8.54 5.23 -5.76
N LYS A 176 -9.08 6.22 -5.03
CA LYS A 176 -9.58 7.42 -5.72
C LYS A 176 -8.45 8.28 -6.25
N THR A 177 -7.39 8.47 -5.46
CA THR A 177 -6.24 9.27 -5.84
C THR A 177 -4.97 8.52 -5.49
N LEU A 178 -4.12 8.31 -6.49
CA LEU A 178 -2.82 7.69 -6.39
C LEU A 178 -1.76 8.65 -6.92
N ASN A 179 -0.84 9.09 -6.05
CA ASN A 179 0.12 10.12 -6.44
C ASN A 179 1.37 9.52 -7.09
N VAL A 180 2.10 8.66 -6.39
CA VAL A 180 3.35 8.08 -6.90
C VAL A 180 3.37 6.58 -6.65
N VAL A 181 3.64 5.82 -7.71
CA VAL A 181 3.91 4.38 -7.64
C VAL A 181 5.21 4.07 -8.35
N GLU A 182 6.13 3.44 -7.64
CA GLU A 182 7.33 2.85 -8.21
C GLU A 182 7.31 1.34 -8.02
N SER A 183 7.49 0.57 -9.09
CA SER A 183 7.66 -0.88 -8.95
C SER A 183 8.46 -1.58 -10.03
N LYS A 184 8.92 -2.82 -9.77
CA LYS A 184 9.43 -3.66 -10.88
C LYS A 184 8.30 -4.33 -11.65
N THR A 185 7.22 -4.67 -10.97
CA THR A 185 6.06 -5.32 -11.58
C THR A 185 4.80 -4.81 -10.91
N LEU A 186 3.91 -4.24 -11.72
CA LEU A 186 2.62 -3.74 -11.32
C LEU A 186 1.55 -4.42 -12.17
N ASN A 187 0.68 -5.23 -11.54
CA ASN A 187 -0.27 -6.03 -12.29
C ASN A 187 -1.55 -5.25 -12.60
N VAL A 188 -2.26 -4.77 -11.59
CA VAL A 188 -3.54 -4.07 -11.78
C VAL A 188 -3.56 -2.79 -10.95
N VAL A 189 -3.88 -1.68 -11.60
CA VAL A 189 -4.18 -0.41 -10.94
C VAL A 189 -5.52 0.11 -11.43
N GLU A 190 -6.42 0.37 -10.49
CA GLU A 190 -7.66 1.10 -10.72
C GLU A 190 -7.63 2.42 -9.94
N SER A 191 -7.86 3.54 -10.63
CA SER A 191 -8.00 4.82 -9.94
C SER A 191 -8.90 5.86 -10.59
N ARG A 192 -9.32 6.89 -9.86
CA ARG A 192 -9.89 8.08 -10.54
C ARG A 192 -8.79 9.00 -11.06
N THR A 193 -7.73 9.17 -10.29
CA THR A 193 -6.59 10.01 -10.65
C THR A 193 -5.31 9.29 -10.29
N LEU A 194 -4.46 9.11 -11.29
CA LEU A 194 -3.13 8.53 -11.17
C LEU A 194 -2.10 9.54 -11.71
N ASN A 195 -1.24 10.04 -10.82
CA ASN A 195 -0.31 11.11 -11.20
C ASN A 195 0.97 10.58 -11.84
N VAL A 196 1.73 9.74 -11.13
CA VAL A 196 3.01 9.21 -11.61
C VAL A 196 3.08 7.71 -11.37
N VAL A 197 3.38 6.96 -12.43
CA VAL A 197 3.70 5.53 -12.34
C VAL A 197 5.02 5.27 -13.05
N GLU A 198 5.96 4.67 -12.34
CA GLU A 198 7.17 4.10 -12.91
C GLU A 198 7.16 2.59 -12.69
N SER A 199 7.27 1.81 -13.78
CA SER A 199 7.39 0.36 -13.66
C SER A 199 8.19 -0.31 -14.76
N ARG A 200 8.94 -1.38 -14.45
CA ARG A 200 9.50 -2.20 -15.55
C ARG A 200 8.40 -2.94 -16.33
N THR A 201 7.35 -3.38 -15.65
CA THR A 201 6.24 -4.10 -16.29
C THR A 201 4.94 -3.68 -15.64
N LEU A 202 4.07 -3.10 -16.46
CA LEU A 202 2.76 -2.63 -16.06
C LEU A 202 1.71 -3.35 -16.92
N ASN A 203 0.86 -4.17 -16.28
CA ASN A 203 -0.05 -5.03 -17.04
C ASN A 203 -1.37 -4.31 -17.36
N VAL A 204 -2.11 -3.85 -16.36
CA VAL A 204 -3.42 -3.20 -16.57
C VAL A 204 -3.50 -1.93 -15.74
N VAL A 205 -3.87 -0.83 -16.40
CA VAL A 205 -4.19 0.44 -15.75
C VAL A 205 -5.54 0.92 -16.22
N GLU A 206 -6.44 1.16 -15.28
CA GLU A 206 -7.70 1.85 -15.51
C GLU A 206 -7.71 3.17 -14.71
N SER A 207 -7.86 4.30 -15.41
CA SER A 207 -8.00 5.59 -14.73
C SER A 207 -8.82 6.64 -15.45
N LYS A 208 -9.58 7.47 -14.74
CA LYS A 208 -10.17 8.65 -15.41
C LYS A 208 -9.10 9.62 -15.88
N THR A 209 -8.03 9.81 -15.11
CA THR A 209 -6.97 10.76 -15.44
C THR A 209 -5.63 10.17 -15.06
N LEU A 210 -4.80 9.96 -16.08
CA LEU A 210 -3.48 9.40 -15.98
C LEU A 210 -2.47 10.45 -16.47
N ASN A 211 -1.62 10.95 -15.57
CA ASN A 211 -0.74 12.08 -15.93
C ASN A 211 0.56 11.61 -16.56
N VAL A 212 1.38 10.83 -15.85
CA VAL A 212 2.67 10.35 -16.34
C VAL A 212 2.79 8.86 -16.09
N VAL A 213 3.12 8.11 -17.13
CA VAL A 213 3.46 6.69 -17.06
C VAL A 213 4.78 6.45 -17.77
N GLU A 214 5.74 5.87 -17.05
CA GLU A 214 6.99 5.39 -17.61
C GLU A 214 7.09 3.88 -17.40
N SER A 215 7.33 3.12 -18.47
CA SER A 215 7.58 1.70 -18.33
C SER A 215 8.44 1.05 -19.40
N LYS A 216 9.00 -0.14 -19.14
CA LYS A 216 9.57 -0.93 -20.26
C LYS A 216 8.48 -1.61 -21.07
N THR A 217 7.48 -2.17 -20.40
CA THR A 217 6.36 -2.86 -21.03
C THR A 217 5.07 -2.41 -20.37
N LEU A 218 4.15 -1.90 -21.17
CA LEU A 218 2.79 -1.56 -20.80
C LEU A 218 1.82 -2.35 -21.68
N ASN A 219 1.01 -3.22 -21.07
CA ASN A 219 0.11 -4.08 -21.83
C ASN A 219 -1.22 -3.39 -22.15
N VAL A 220 -1.98 -2.96 -21.15
CA VAL A 220 -3.31 -2.37 -21.35
C VAL A 220 -3.46 -1.11 -20.52
N VAL A 221 -3.89 -0.03 -21.17
CA VAL A 221 -4.31 1.21 -20.52
C VAL A 221 -5.69 1.59 -21.01
N GLU A 222 -6.60 1.81 -20.08
CA GLU A 222 -7.88 2.45 -20.33
C GLU A 222 -7.96 3.76 -19.54
N SER A 223 -8.25 4.88 -20.24
CA SER A 223 -8.43 6.15 -19.55
C SER A 223 -9.39 7.13 -20.22
N ARG A 224 -9.84 8.17 -19.51
CA ARG A 224 -10.45 9.32 -20.21
C ARG A 224 -9.39 10.29 -20.72
N THR A 225 -8.29 10.43 -20.00
CA THR A 225 -7.20 11.31 -20.37
C THR A 225 -5.90 10.68 -19.94
N LEU A 226 -4.99 10.51 -20.89
CA LEU A 226 -3.60 10.15 -20.66
C LEU A 226 -2.72 11.27 -21.21
N ASN A 227 -1.96 11.94 -20.34
CA ASN A 227 -1.16 13.10 -20.72
C ASN A 227 0.19 12.69 -21.31
N VAL A 228 0.98 11.89 -20.60
CA VAL A 228 2.31 11.46 -21.05
C VAL A 228 2.45 9.97 -20.78
N GLU A 229 2.80 9.23 -21.83
CA GLU A 229 3.22 7.84 -21.74
C GLU A 229 4.55 7.67 -22.46
N GLU A 230 5.49 7.03 -21.78
CA GLU A 230 6.77 6.60 -22.34
C GLU A 230 6.96 5.10 -22.10
N SER A 231 7.13 4.32 -23.17
CA SER A 231 7.53 2.92 -23.00
C SER A 231 8.32 2.29 -24.14
N LYS A 232 9.01 1.17 -23.86
CA LYS A 232 9.60 0.39 -24.97
C LYS A 232 8.55 -0.39 -25.74
N THR A 233 7.47 -0.81 -25.09
CA THR A 233 6.42 -1.58 -25.72
C THR A 233 5.10 -1.25 -25.07
N LEU A 234 4.22 -0.67 -25.86
CA LEU A 234 2.85 -0.35 -25.50
C LEU A 234 1.91 -1.19 -26.39
N LYS A 235 1.14 -2.10 -25.79
CA LYS A 235 0.30 -3.02 -26.58
C LYS A 235 -1.06 -2.42 -26.92
N VAL A 236 -1.84 -2.02 -25.91
CA VAL A 236 -3.19 -1.52 -26.13
C VAL A 236 -3.41 -0.28 -25.29
N VAL A 237 -3.84 0.81 -25.93
CA VAL A 237 -4.31 2.02 -25.26
C VAL A 237 -5.66 2.41 -25.80
N GLU A 238 -6.62 2.56 -24.90
CA GLU A 238 -7.91 3.17 -25.17
C GLU A 238 -8.01 4.46 -24.35
N SER A 239 -8.20 5.60 -25.01
CA SER A 239 -8.45 6.84 -24.28
C SER A 239 -9.21 7.89 -25.07
N LYS A 240 -10.09 8.67 -24.40
CA LYS A 240 -10.74 9.80 -25.09
C LYS A 240 -9.72 10.85 -25.53
N THR A 241 -8.66 11.08 -24.75
CA THR A 241 -7.64 12.07 -25.08
C THR A 241 -6.26 11.56 -24.70
N LEU A 242 -5.41 11.45 -25.70
CA LEU A 242 -3.99 11.13 -25.60
C LEU A 242 -3.20 12.36 -26.02
N LYS A 243 -2.37 12.90 -25.13
CA LYS A 243 -1.55 14.07 -25.47
C LYS A 243 -0.20 13.67 -26.06
N VAL A 244 0.61 12.92 -25.32
CA VAL A 244 1.94 12.51 -25.77
C VAL A 244 2.12 11.02 -25.48
N VAL A 245 2.45 10.27 -26.52
CA VAL A 245 2.78 8.84 -26.45
C VAL A 245 4.10 8.64 -27.17
N GLU A 246 5.13 8.23 -26.44
CA GLU A 246 6.43 7.87 -26.99
C GLU A 246 6.70 6.39 -26.75
N SER A 247 6.86 5.62 -27.83
CA SER A 247 7.26 4.22 -27.63
C SER A 247 8.07 3.61 -28.75
N ARG A 248 8.89 2.59 -28.45
CA ARG A 248 9.58 1.86 -29.52
C ARG A 248 8.59 1.06 -30.38
N THR A 249 7.59 0.44 -29.75
CA THR A 249 6.58 -0.37 -30.41
C THR A 249 5.22 -0.06 -29.79
N LEU A 250 4.30 0.40 -30.63
CA LEU A 250 2.93 0.74 -30.30
C LEU A 250 2.00 -0.12 -31.15
N ASN A 251 1.27 -1.06 -30.53
CA ASN A 251 0.47 -2.00 -31.31
C ASN A 251 -0.92 -1.44 -31.65
N VAL A 252 -1.74 -1.12 -30.66
CA VAL A 252 -3.11 -0.66 -30.86
C VAL A 252 -3.36 0.59 -30.04
N VAL A 253 -3.81 1.64 -30.72
CA VAL A 253 -4.28 2.87 -30.08
C VAL A 253 -5.67 3.20 -30.59
N GLU A 254 -6.61 3.34 -29.67
CA GLU A 254 -7.94 3.88 -29.94
C GLU A 254 -8.15 5.17 -29.15
N SER A 255 -8.54 6.24 -29.84
CA SER A 255 -8.84 7.50 -29.16
C SER A 255 -9.81 8.43 -29.89
N ARG A 256 -10.35 9.43 -29.19
CA ARG A 256 -11.05 10.53 -29.89
C ARG A 256 -10.09 11.61 -30.36
N THR A 257 -9.06 11.87 -29.57
CA THR A 257 -8.05 12.88 -29.86
C THR A 257 -6.69 12.34 -29.47
N LEU A 258 -5.78 12.31 -30.43
CA LEU A 258 -4.39 11.91 -30.29
C LEU A 258 -3.50 13.04 -30.80
N ASN A 259 -2.81 13.72 -29.88
CA ASN A 259 -2.05 14.91 -30.24
C ASN A 259 -0.67 14.56 -30.81
N VAL A 260 0.18 13.88 -30.04
CA VAL A 260 1.54 13.54 -30.46
C VAL A 260 1.80 12.07 -30.20
N VAL A 261 2.20 11.37 -31.26
CA VAL A 261 2.72 10.00 -31.19
C VAL A 261 4.08 9.95 -31.84
N GLU A 262 5.06 9.46 -31.11
CA GLU A 262 6.36 9.09 -31.67
C GLU A 262 6.59 7.60 -31.46
N SER A 263 6.82 6.85 -32.53
CA SER A 263 7.20 5.44 -32.39
C SER A 263 8.02 4.85 -33.53
N LYS A 264 8.86 3.85 -33.25
CA LYS A 264 9.56 3.16 -34.36
C LYS A 264 8.59 2.28 -35.16
N THR A 265 7.68 1.61 -34.47
CA THR A 265 6.66 0.75 -35.08
C THR A 265 5.31 1.08 -34.50
N LEU A 266 4.39 1.49 -35.38
CA LEU A 266 3.01 1.83 -35.08
C LEU A 266 2.11 0.91 -35.92
N ASN A 267 1.42 -0.04 -35.29
CA ASN A 267 0.66 -1.02 -36.06
C ASN A 267 -0.74 -0.51 -36.41
N VAL A 268 -1.59 -0.23 -35.41
CA VAL A 268 -2.97 0.20 -35.62
C VAL A 268 -3.26 1.46 -34.80
N VAL A 269 -3.71 2.51 -35.48
CA VAL A 269 -4.23 3.73 -34.85
C VAL A 269 -5.63 3.99 -35.37
N GLU A 270 -6.58 4.08 -34.46
CA GLU A 270 -7.91 4.59 -34.71
C GLU A 270 -8.10 5.89 -33.91
N SER A 271 -8.30 7.01 -34.60
CA SER A 271 -8.60 8.27 -33.92
C SER A 271 -9.51 9.19 -34.69
N ARG A 272 -10.42 9.89 -34.02
CA ARG A 272 -11.20 10.94 -34.70
C ARG A 272 -10.32 12.13 -35.10
N THR A 273 -9.35 12.51 -34.27
CA THR A 273 -8.44 13.64 -34.53
C THR A 273 -7.02 13.22 -34.20
N LEU A 274 -6.15 13.28 -35.19
CA LEU A 274 -4.76 12.90 -35.12
C LEU A 274 -3.91 14.11 -35.53
N ASN A 275 -3.16 14.69 -34.59
CA ASN A 275 -2.40 15.92 -34.91
C ASN A 275 -1.03 15.59 -35.50
N VAL A 276 -0.13 15.00 -34.72
CA VAL A 276 1.25 14.70 -35.14
C VAL A 276 1.54 13.22 -34.89
N VAL A 277 1.93 12.51 -35.96
CA VAL A 277 2.45 11.15 -35.87
C VAL A 277 3.80 11.09 -36.53
N GLU A 278 4.80 10.64 -35.79
CA GLU A 278 6.11 10.28 -36.30
C GLU A 278 6.34 8.77 -36.14
N SER A 279 6.55 8.08 -37.27
CA SER A 279 6.94 6.67 -37.20
C SER A 279 7.81 6.16 -38.35
N ARG A 280 8.63 5.13 -38.08
CA ARG A 280 9.40 4.45 -39.14
C ARG A 280 8.60 3.38 -39.85
N THR A 281 7.73 2.68 -39.12
CA THR A 281 6.81 1.67 -39.64
C THR A 281 5.41 2.04 -39.17
N LEU A 282 4.48 2.16 -40.12
CA LEU A 282 3.08 2.50 -39.89
C LEU A 282 2.25 1.53 -40.72
N ASN A 283 1.38 0.71 -40.12
CA ASN A 283 0.60 -0.26 -40.92
C ASN A 283 -0.80 0.28 -41.25
N VAL A 284 -1.60 0.57 -40.21
CA VAL A 284 -3.00 0.98 -40.34
C VAL A 284 -3.24 2.25 -39.54
N VAL A 285 -3.75 3.28 -40.23
CA VAL A 285 -4.27 4.51 -39.60
C VAL A 285 -5.65 4.80 -40.13
N GLU A 286 -6.61 4.83 -39.22
CA GLU A 286 -7.97 5.28 -39.48
C GLU A 286 -8.22 6.57 -38.70
N CYS A 287 -8.44 7.67 -39.43
CA CYS A 287 -8.81 8.93 -38.80
C CYS A 287 -9.67 9.83 -39.66
N LYS A 288 -10.47 10.68 -39.00
CA LYS A 288 -11.30 11.69 -39.70
C LYS A 288 -10.52 12.96 -40.00
N MET A 289 -9.59 13.33 -39.12
CA MET A 289 -8.76 14.52 -39.28
C MET A 289 -7.31 14.17 -38.95
N LEU A 290 -6.43 14.40 -39.91
CA LEU A 290 -4.98 14.27 -39.77
C LEU A 290 -4.34 15.62 -40.10
N HIS A 291 -3.55 16.16 -39.17
CA HIS A 291 -2.85 17.43 -39.38
C HIS A 291 -1.44 17.22 -39.97
N GLU A 292 -0.64 16.35 -39.38
CA GLU A 292 0.75 16.09 -39.79
C GLU A 292 1.12 14.61 -39.57
N LEU A 293 1.69 14.00 -40.61
CA LEU A 293 2.21 12.64 -40.60
C LEU A 293 3.63 12.61 -41.16
N ILE A 294 4.58 12.22 -40.31
CA ILE A 294 5.99 12.06 -40.65
C ILE A 294 6.29 10.56 -40.67
N HIS A 295 6.43 9.99 -41.88
CA HIS A 295 6.66 8.57 -42.07
C HIS A 295 7.78 8.30 -43.08
N SER A 296 8.67 7.35 -42.79
CA SER A 296 9.83 7.02 -43.63
C SER A 296 9.81 5.61 -44.25
N GLY A 297 8.73 4.84 -44.09
CA GLY A 297 8.61 3.43 -44.50
C GLY A 297 7.67 3.18 -45.69
N VAL A 298 7.78 2.00 -46.31
CA VAL A 298 7.03 1.55 -47.50
C VAL A 298 5.92 0.59 -47.06
N GLN A 299 4.75 1.10 -46.69
CA GLN A 299 3.44 0.41 -46.69
C GLN A 299 2.42 1.29 -45.95
N THR A 300 1.72 2.18 -46.67
CA THR A 300 0.57 2.92 -46.12
C THR A 300 -0.67 2.56 -46.91
N GLU A 301 -1.60 1.82 -46.29
CA GLU A 301 -3.00 1.83 -46.72
C GLU A 301 -3.70 2.94 -45.92
N GLU A 302 -3.77 4.13 -46.51
CA GLU A 302 -4.46 5.28 -45.90
C GLU A 302 -5.96 5.21 -46.28
N HIS A 303 -6.82 4.82 -45.34
CA HIS A 303 -8.27 4.92 -45.52
C HIS A 303 -8.80 6.18 -44.82
N LYS A 304 -8.91 7.27 -45.58
CA LYS A 304 -9.71 8.44 -45.19
C LYS A 304 -11.18 8.16 -45.47
N THR A 305 -12.04 8.19 -44.45
CA THR A 305 -13.51 8.18 -44.60
C THR A 305 -14.14 9.45 -44.06
#